data_AF-A0A4Q3DAZ3-F1
#
_entry.id   AF-A0A4Q3DAZ3-F1
#
_cell.length_a   1.000
_cell.length_b   1.000
_cell.length_c   1.000
_cell.angle_alpha   90.00
_cell.angle_beta   90.00
_cell.angle_gamma   90.00
#
_symmetry.space_group_name_H-M   'P 1'
#
loop_
_entity.id
_entity.type
_entity.pdbx_description
1 polymer ?
#
loop_
_entity_poly.entity_id
_entity_poly.type
_entity_poly.pdbx_seq_one_letter_code
_entity_poly.pdbx_strand_id
1 'polypeptide(L)'
;MLQRPRRNRKSEVIRNMIQETVLQPANLIFPLFIVDGNAQKTEVNSMPGIYRHSVDNLLREVESCMNLGLKAFDLFPNIEESLKDKYATESYRENSLYLKAIKEVKQYFPEACVITDVAMDPYSSDGHDGIVENGEILNDETLEVLGKMALAHAHAGADIIAPSDMMDGRVGYIRKVLDDNKFTSVSIMS
;
A
#
# COMPACT_ATOMS: atom_id res chain seq x y z
N MET A 1 -54.32 -1.88 2.84
CA MET A 1 -52.87 -1.57 2.99
C MET A 1 -52.33 -0.99 1.69
N LEU A 2 -51.95 0.29 1.67
CA LEU A 2 -51.53 1.01 0.45
C LEU A 2 -50.06 0.76 0.09
N GLN A 3 -49.18 0.69 1.10
CA GLN A 3 -47.76 0.35 0.91
C GLN A 3 -47.54 -1.17 0.94
N ARG A 4 -46.82 -1.68 -0.07
CA ARG A 4 -46.39 -3.09 -0.13
C ARG A 4 -44.97 -3.16 -0.69
N PRO A 5 -43.93 -3.02 0.16
CA PRO A 5 -42.53 -3.01 -0.29
C PRO A 5 -42.09 -4.25 -1.08
N ARG A 6 -42.75 -5.41 -0.86
CA ARG A 6 -42.53 -6.62 -1.66
C ARG A 6 -42.79 -6.44 -3.16
N ARG A 7 -43.55 -5.41 -3.58
CA ARG A 7 -43.73 -5.06 -5.01
C ARG A 7 -42.40 -4.73 -5.69
N ASN A 8 -41.45 -4.12 -4.98
CA ASN A 8 -40.10 -3.81 -5.47
C ASN A 8 -39.14 -5.02 -5.42
N ARG A 9 -39.59 -6.15 -4.85
CA ARG A 9 -38.76 -7.37 -4.72
C ARG A 9 -39.32 -8.55 -5.51
N LYS A 10 -40.39 -8.32 -6.29
CA LYS A 10 -41.19 -9.39 -6.92
C LYS A 10 -40.48 -10.15 -8.03
N SER A 11 -39.47 -9.58 -8.65
CA SER A 11 -38.63 -10.21 -9.67
C SER A 11 -37.20 -9.70 -9.58
N GLU A 12 -36.26 -10.47 -10.13
CA GLU A 12 -34.86 -10.07 -10.25
C GLU A 12 -34.72 -8.76 -11.04
N VAL A 13 -35.38 -8.63 -12.19
CA VAL A 13 -35.37 -7.40 -13.02
C VAL A 13 -35.71 -6.15 -12.19
N ILE A 14 -36.73 -6.21 -11.34
CA ILE A 14 -37.14 -5.04 -10.54
C ILE A 14 -36.15 -4.77 -9.41
N ARG A 15 -35.61 -5.81 -8.78
CA ARG A 15 -34.55 -5.64 -7.78
C ARG A 15 -33.32 -4.98 -8.40
N ASN A 16 -32.91 -5.39 -9.59
CA ASN A 16 -31.78 -4.81 -10.30
C ASN A 16 -32.04 -3.34 -10.70
N MET A 17 -33.27 -2.98 -11.09
CA MET A 17 -33.64 -1.59 -11.42
C MET A 17 -33.57 -0.63 -10.23
N ILE A 18 -33.82 -1.13 -9.02
CA ILE A 18 -33.93 -0.29 -7.80
C ILE A 18 -32.80 -0.57 -6.80
N GLN A 19 -31.78 -1.31 -7.20
CA GLN A 19 -30.61 -1.58 -6.36
C GLN A 19 -29.84 -0.29 -6.13
N GLU A 20 -29.56 0.02 -4.87
CA GLU A 20 -28.92 1.29 -4.48
C GLU A 20 -27.39 1.24 -4.62
N THR A 21 -26.79 0.05 -4.41
CA THR A 21 -25.33 -0.12 -4.38
C THR A 21 -24.93 -1.25 -5.30
N VAL A 22 -23.97 -0.98 -6.19
CA VAL A 22 -23.31 -1.96 -7.05
C VAL A 22 -21.83 -1.95 -6.74
N LEU A 23 -21.25 -3.11 -6.43
CA LEU A 23 -19.81 -3.28 -6.27
C LEU A 23 -19.20 -3.64 -7.62
N GLN A 24 -18.10 -2.97 -7.96
CA GLN A 24 -17.34 -3.17 -9.20
C GLN A 24 -15.85 -3.38 -8.87
N PRO A 25 -15.07 -4.01 -9.75
CA PRO A 25 -13.62 -4.14 -9.57
C PRO A 25 -12.91 -2.80 -9.30
N ALA A 26 -13.40 -1.71 -9.87
CA ALA A 26 -12.89 -0.35 -9.64
C ALA A 26 -13.09 0.18 -8.20
N ASN A 27 -13.87 -0.52 -7.36
CA ASN A 27 -14.04 -0.19 -5.95
C ASN A 27 -13.07 -0.96 -5.03
N LEU A 28 -12.25 -1.84 -5.59
CA LEU A 28 -11.38 -2.74 -4.83
C LEU A 28 -9.93 -2.27 -4.90
N ILE A 29 -9.27 -2.27 -3.75
CA ILE A 29 -7.82 -2.17 -3.60
C ILE A 29 -7.34 -3.54 -3.11
N PHE A 30 -6.29 -4.08 -3.72
CA PHE A 30 -5.75 -5.37 -3.31
C PHE A 30 -4.39 -5.24 -2.62
N PRO A 31 -4.30 -5.54 -1.31
CA PRO A 31 -3.03 -5.64 -0.60
C PRO A 31 -2.18 -6.80 -1.12
N LEU A 32 -0.90 -6.54 -1.41
CA LEU A 32 0.05 -7.52 -1.91
C LEU A 32 1.34 -7.50 -1.07
N PHE A 33 1.76 -8.68 -0.63
CA PHE A 33 2.97 -8.83 0.20
C PHE A 33 4.17 -9.22 -0.65
N ILE A 34 5.31 -8.58 -0.41
CA ILE A 34 6.53 -8.70 -1.21
C ILE A 34 7.62 -9.32 -0.36
N VAL A 35 8.39 -10.25 -0.92
CA VAL A 35 9.58 -10.84 -0.29
C VAL A 35 10.76 -10.78 -1.26
N ASP A 36 11.98 -10.76 -0.75
CA ASP A 36 13.17 -10.78 -1.60
C ASP A 36 13.39 -12.16 -2.25
N GLY A 37 14.22 -12.18 -3.30
CA GLY A 37 14.59 -13.37 -4.04
C GLY A 37 13.94 -13.46 -5.42
N ASN A 38 13.93 -14.67 -5.98
CA ASN A 38 13.44 -14.97 -7.32
C ASN A 38 12.60 -16.24 -7.28
N ALA A 39 11.49 -16.25 -8.02
CA ALA A 39 10.51 -17.34 -8.05
C ALA A 39 10.03 -17.78 -6.66
N GLN A 40 9.99 -16.86 -5.69
CA GLN A 40 9.47 -17.10 -4.34
C GLN A 40 7.98 -16.83 -4.30
N LYS A 41 7.24 -17.77 -3.69
CA LYS A 41 5.83 -17.62 -3.36
C LYS A 41 5.58 -18.39 -2.06
N THR A 42 5.41 -17.66 -0.96
CA THR A 42 5.31 -18.26 0.37
C THR A 42 3.97 -17.91 1.00
N GLU A 43 3.20 -18.92 1.40
CA GLU A 43 1.89 -18.69 2.03
C GLU A 43 2.05 -18.01 3.41
N VAL A 44 1.11 -17.12 3.73
CA VAL A 44 0.97 -16.55 5.06
C VAL A 44 0.09 -17.50 5.87
N ASN A 45 0.68 -18.29 6.76
CA ASN A 45 -0.04 -19.36 7.49
C ASN A 45 -1.33 -18.91 8.20
N SER A 46 -1.37 -17.67 8.72
CA SER A 46 -2.54 -17.11 9.40
C SER A 46 -3.60 -16.53 8.45
N MET A 47 -3.30 -16.43 7.15
CA MET A 47 -4.16 -15.88 6.10
C MET A 47 -4.23 -16.85 4.91
N PRO A 48 -5.02 -17.94 5.02
CA PRO A 48 -5.08 -18.97 3.97
C PRO A 48 -5.40 -18.38 2.58
N GLY A 49 -4.63 -18.78 1.58
CA GLY A 49 -4.75 -18.26 0.21
C GLY A 49 -4.06 -16.92 -0.05
N ILE A 50 -3.41 -16.33 0.96
CA ILE A 50 -2.58 -15.13 0.81
C ILE A 50 -1.11 -15.52 0.82
N TYR A 51 -0.34 -14.90 -0.08
CA TYR A 51 1.06 -15.24 -0.30
C TYR A 51 1.93 -13.98 -0.25
N ARG A 52 3.20 -14.19 0.09
CA ARG A 52 4.30 -13.25 -0.15
C ARG A 52 4.95 -13.62 -1.48
N HIS A 53 5.14 -12.64 -2.35
CA HIS A 53 5.64 -12.84 -3.71
C HIS A 53 7.02 -12.19 -3.87
N SER A 54 7.97 -12.91 -4.48
CA SER A 54 9.11 -12.22 -5.09
C SER A 54 8.64 -11.29 -6.21
N VAL A 55 9.44 -10.29 -6.58
CA VAL A 55 9.03 -9.28 -7.58
C VAL A 55 8.59 -9.91 -8.90
N ASP A 56 9.26 -10.96 -9.38
CA ASP A 56 8.85 -11.68 -10.60
C ASP A 56 7.47 -12.34 -10.50
N ASN A 57 7.11 -12.87 -9.32
CA ASN A 57 5.80 -13.42 -9.05
C ASN A 57 4.75 -12.36 -8.73
N LEU A 58 5.16 -11.21 -8.19
CA LEU A 58 4.30 -10.05 -7.97
C LEU A 58 3.77 -9.52 -9.31
N LEU A 59 4.65 -9.39 -10.33
CA LEU A 59 4.25 -8.93 -11.65
C LEU A 59 3.19 -9.84 -12.31
N ARG A 60 3.33 -11.17 -12.14
CA ARG A 60 2.33 -12.14 -12.62
C ARG A 60 1.00 -12.02 -11.89
N GLU A 61 1.03 -11.77 -10.58
CA GLU A 61 -0.17 -11.58 -9.77
C GLU A 61 -0.91 -10.31 -10.19
N VAL A 62 -0.18 -9.19 -10.33
CA VAL A 62 -0.71 -7.91 -10.81
C VAL A 62 -1.35 -8.07 -12.19
N GLU A 63 -0.68 -8.71 -13.15
CA GLU A 63 -1.25 -8.98 -14.49
C GLU A 63 -2.58 -9.75 -14.42
N SER A 64 -2.62 -10.80 -13.60
CA SER A 64 -3.83 -11.60 -13.38
C SER A 64 -4.97 -10.74 -12.80
N CYS A 65 -4.68 -9.94 -11.77
CA CYS A 65 -5.65 -9.03 -11.18
C CYS A 65 -6.18 -7.98 -12.17
N MET A 66 -5.29 -7.43 -13.01
CA MET A 66 -5.66 -6.45 -14.03
C MET A 66 -6.56 -7.05 -15.12
N ASN A 67 -6.32 -8.30 -15.51
CA ASN A 67 -7.21 -9.04 -16.41
C ASN A 67 -8.63 -9.26 -15.82
N LEU A 68 -8.77 -9.24 -14.50
CA LEU A 68 -10.06 -9.28 -13.79
C LEU A 68 -10.67 -7.88 -13.58
N GLY A 69 -9.98 -6.81 -13.96
CA GLY A 69 -10.43 -5.43 -13.86
C GLY A 69 -10.00 -4.69 -12.60
N LEU A 70 -9.19 -5.31 -11.72
CA LEU A 70 -8.60 -4.63 -10.56
C LEU A 70 -7.42 -3.77 -11.02
N LYS A 71 -7.31 -2.55 -10.49
CA LYS A 71 -6.26 -1.61 -10.92
C LYS A 71 -5.51 -0.93 -9.77
N ALA A 72 -5.93 -1.13 -8.52
CA ALA A 72 -5.30 -0.50 -7.37
C ALA A 72 -4.67 -1.57 -6.46
N PHE A 73 -3.39 -1.41 -6.17
CA PHE A 73 -2.59 -2.36 -5.40
C PHE A 73 -1.88 -1.64 -4.27
N ASP A 74 -2.01 -2.16 -3.06
CA ASP A 74 -1.33 -1.65 -1.88
C ASP A 74 -0.20 -2.59 -1.50
N LEU A 75 1.03 -2.11 -1.60
CA LEU A 75 2.20 -2.97 -1.53
C LEU A 75 2.77 -2.97 -0.11
N PHE A 76 3.07 -4.17 0.42
CA PHE A 76 3.65 -4.35 1.76
C PHE A 76 4.93 -5.19 1.69
N PRO A 77 6.09 -4.67 2.13
CA PRO A 77 7.32 -5.44 2.10
C PRO A 77 7.46 -6.33 3.35
N ASN A 78 7.98 -7.53 3.14
CA ASN A 78 8.50 -8.39 4.20
C ASN A 78 10.02 -8.34 4.16
N ILE A 79 10.60 -7.54 5.06
CA ILE A 79 12.04 -7.27 5.12
C ILE A 79 12.75 -8.27 6.04
N GLU A 80 13.91 -8.76 5.60
CA GLU A 80 14.79 -9.61 6.39
C GLU A 80 15.22 -8.90 7.68
N GLU A 81 15.23 -9.63 8.80
CA GLU A 81 15.50 -9.06 10.13
C GLU A 81 16.87 -8.37 10.22
N SER A 82 17.86 -8.85 9.46
CA SER A 82 19.21 -8.30 9.41
C SER A 82 19.31 -6.92 8.73
N LEU A 83 18.26 -6.51 8.02
CA LEU A 83 18.16 -5.19 7.38
C LEU A 83 17.36 -4.19 8.23
N LYS A 84 16.78 -4.64 9.34
CA LYS A 84 16.02 -3.77 10.23
C LYS A 84 16.95 -3.03 11.18
N ASP A 85 16.65 -1.75 11.39
CA ASP A 85 17.37 -0.92 12.34
C ASP A 85 16.44 0.10 13.00
N LYS A 86 16.96 0.79 14.02
CA LYS A 86 16.22 1.80 14.78
C LYS A 86 15.65 2.95 13.92
N TYR A 87 16.27 3.26 12.79
CA TYR A 87 15.94 4.41 11.96
C TYR A 87 15.23 4.02 10.66
N ALA A 88 14.82 2.74 10.54
CA ALA A 88 14.21 2.16 9.36
C ALA A 88 15.00 2.48 8.08
N THR A 89 16.34 2.47 8.09
CA THR A 89 17.13 3.01 6.96
C THR A 89 16.90 2.27 5.64
N GLU A 90 16.53 0.98 5.69
CA GLU A 90 16.18 0.17 4.52
C GLU A 90 14.94 0.71 3.77
N SER A 91 14.04 1.41 4.45
CA SER A 91 12.79 1.93 3.88
C SER A 91 12.99 2.96 2.77
N TYR A 92 14.06 3.75 2.84
CA TYR A 92 14.40 4.77 1.84
C TYR A 92 15.78 4.52 1.19
N ARG A 93 16.40 3.37 1.44
CA ARG A 93 17.67 3.01 0.81
C ARG A 93 17.47 2.78 -0.69
N GLU A 94 18.32 3.39 -1.51
CA GLU A 94 18.32 3.14 -2.96
C GLU A 94 18.42 1.64 -3.27
N ASN A 95 17.61 1.20 -4.23
CA ASN A 95 17.51 -0.19 -4.66
C ASN A 95 17.13 -1.19 -3.54
N SER A 96 16.44 -0.73 -2.49
CA SER A 96 15.77 -1.64 -1.55
C SER A 96 14.72 -2.50 -2.26
N LEU A 97 14.34 -3.61 -1.63
CA LEU A 97 13.32 -4.53 -2.15
C LEU A 97 12.04 -3.77 -2.53
N TYR A 98 11.58 -2.89 -1.63
CA TYR A 98 10.31 -2.20 -1.77
C TYR A 98 10.33 -1.21 -2.93
N LEU A 99 11.36 -0.36 -3.01
CA LEU A 99 11.51 0.61 -4.10
C LEU A 99 11.67 -0.08 -5.47
N LYS A 100 12.40 -1.20 -5.51
CA LYS A 100 12.55 -2.01 -6.72
C LYS A 100 11.20 -2.56 -7.18
N ALA A 101 10.40 -3.11 -6.27
CA ALA A 101 9.08 -3.65 -6.59
C ALA A 101 8.12 -2.59 -7.13
N ILE A 102 8.05 -1.41 -6.49
CA ILE A 102 7.24 -0.28 -6.96
C ILE A 102 7.64 0.10 -8.39
N LYS A 103 8.94 0.26 -8.63
CA LYS A 103 9.48 0.64 -9.94
C LYS A 103 9.17 -0.40 -11.02
N GLU A 104 9.34 -1.69 -10.71
CA GLU A 104 9.05 -2.76 -11.66
C GLU A 104 7.56 -2.84 -11.97
N VAL A 105 6.67 -2.75 -10.98
CA VAL A 105 5.21 -2.72 -11.23
C VAL A 105 4.84 -1.57 -12.15
N LYS A 106 5.34 -0.35 -11.89
CA LYS A 106 5.04 0.82 -12.74
C LYS A 106 5.67 0.74 -14.13
N GLN A 107 6.81 0.06 -14.27
CA GLN A 107 7.45 -0.15 -15.57
C GLN A 107 6.64 -1.11 -16.46
N TYR A 108 6.15 -2.21 -15.88
CA TYR A 108 5.40 -3.23 -16.64
C TYR A 108 3.92 -2.88 -16.80
N PHE A 109 3.33 -2.21 -15.81
CA PHE A 109 1.91 -1.84 -15.76
C PHE A 109 1.73 -0.36 -15.41
N PRO A 110 2.03 0.58 -16.33
CA PRO A 110 1.91 2.02 -16.06
C PRO A 110 0.51 2.44 -15.59
N GLU A 111 -0.52 1.72 -16.00
CA GLU A 111 -1.93 1.95 -15.66
C GLU A 111 -2.37 1.34 -14.31
N ALA A 112 -1.50 0.57 -13.64
CA ALA A 112 -1.71 0.16 -12.27
C ALA A 112 -1.54 1.37 -11.35
N CYS A 113 -2.51 1.59 -10.45
CA CYS A 113 -2.41 2.52 -9.34
C CYS A 113 -1.65 1.81 -8.22
N VAL A 114 -0.43 2.25 -7.96
CA VAL A 114 0.41 1.73 -6.88
C VAL A 114 0.25 2.63 -5.66
N ILE A 115 -0.27 2.03 -4.59
CA ILE A 115 -0.39 2.60 -3.26
C ILE A 115 0.75 2.02 -2.43
N THR A 116 1.46 2.88 -1.71
CA THR A 116 2.58 2.48 -0.86
C THR A 116 2.33 2.89 0.58
N ASP A 117 2.52 1.94 1.48
CA ASP A 117 2.53 2.17 2.91
C ASP A 117 3.76 2.99 3.34
N VAL A 118 3.55 3.95 4.24
CA VAL A 118 4.61 4.73 4.89
C VAL A 118 4.46 4.59 6.40
N ALA A 119 5.18 3.63 6.95
CA ALA A 119 5.35 3.38 8.38
C ALA A 119 6.68 2.65 8.64
N MET A 120 7.23 2.76 9.85
CA MET A 120 8.53 2.17 10.17
C MET A 120 8.46 0.69 10.58
N ASP A 121 7.30 0.12 10.90
CA ASP A 121 7.18 -1.22 11.50
C ASP A 121 7.81 -2.37 10.69
N PRO A 122 7.81 -2.39 9.34
CA PRO A 122 8.45 -3.47 8.59
C PRO A 122 9.98 -3.37 8.61
N TYR A 123 10.52 -2.21 9.01
CA TYR A 123 11.94 -1.85 8.92
C TYR A 123 12.58 -1.58 10.28
N SER A 124 11.77 -1.35 11.31
CA SER A 124 12.20 -1.04 12.67
C SER A 124 12.67 -2.30 13.39
N SER A 125 13.83 -2.24 14.02
CA SER A 125 14.31 -3.32 14.90
C SER A 125 13.43 -3.53 16.13
N ASP A 126 12.62 -2.51 16.49
CA ASP A 126 11.69 -2.57 17.62
C ASP A 126 10.27 -2.98 17.18
N GLY A 127 10.00 -3.02 15.87
CA GLY A 127 8.69 -3.38 15.29
C GLY A 127 7.58 -2.34 15.51
N HIS A 128 7.95 -1.10 15.90
CA HIS A 128 7.03 0.02 16.05
C HIS A 128 7.06 0.95 14.82
N ASP A 129 5.96 1.66 14.59
CA ASP A 129 5.74 2.54 13.43
C ASP A 129 6.59 3.83 13.46
N GLY A 130 7.33 4.07 14.56
CA GLY A 130 8.19 5.22 14.75
C GLY A 130 9.47 4.91 15.54
N ILE A 131 10.32 5.92 15.70
CA ILE A 131 11.58 5.83 16.45
C ILE A 131 11.28 5.64 17.94
N VAL A 132 11.81 4.56 18.53
CA VAL A 132 11.69 4.30 19.97
C VAL A 132 12.90 4.83 20.73
N GLU A 133 12.66 5.62 21.77
CA GLU A 133 13.67 6.12 22.70
C GLU A 133 13.13 6.06 24.13
N ASN A 134 13.84 5.39 25.04
CA ASN A 134 13.43 5.24 26.44
C ASN A 134 11.99 4.69 26.65
N GLY A 135 11.49 3.88 25.71
CA GLY A 135 10.15 3.30 25.76
C GLY A 135 9.03 4.21 25.23
N GLU A 136 9.38 5.36 24.66
CA GLU A 136 8.46 6.29 24.01
C GLU A 136 8.70 6.31 22.49
N ILE A 137 7.62 6.45 21.71
CA ILE A 137 7.71 6.66 20.26
C ILE A 137 7.81 8.16 20.03
N LEU A 138 8.93 8.60 19.45
CA LEU A 138 9.22 10.01 19.22
C LEU A 138 8.48 10.53 17.98
N ASN A 139 7.56 11.48 18.15
CA ASN A 139 6.69 11.95 17.07
C ASN A 139 7.47 12.67 15.95
N ASP A 140 8.13 13.78 16.27
CA ASP A 140 8.68 14.71 15.28
C ASP A 140 9.91 14.12 14.57
N GLU A 141 10.74 13.39 15.32
CA GLU A 141 11.89 12.65 14.80
C GLU A 141 11.44 11.55 13.82
N THR A 142 10.30 10.91 14.08
CA THR A 142 9.71 9.92 13.16
C THR A 142 9.26 10.58 11.86
N LEU A 143 8.71 11.80 11.90
CA LEU A 143 8.29 12.51 10.68
C LEU A 143 9.43 12.68 9.67
N GLU A 144 10.66 12.90 10.14
CA GLU A 144 11.82 13.01 9.26
C GLU A 144 12.09 11.73 8.46
N VAL A 145 11.92 10.56 9.09
CA VAL A 145 12.07 9.25 8.43
C VAL A 145 10.91 9.02 7.47
N LEU A 146 9.67 9.25 7.89
CA LEU A 146 8.48 9.09 7.05
C LEU A 146 8.52 9.99 5.81
N GLY A 147 9.05 11.22 5.95
CA GLY A 147 9.27 12.12 4.82
C GLY A 147 10.27 11.56 3.80
N LYS A 148 11.38 10.96 4.26
CA LYS A 148 12.37 10.31 3.38
C LYS A 148 11.77 9.10 2.67
N MET A 149 10.97 8.29 3.39
CA MET A 149 10.24 7.14 2.82
C MET A 149 9.29 7.59 1.72
N ALA A 150 8.40 8.53 2.02
CA ALA A 150 7.42 9.05 1.07
C ALA A 150 8.09 9.61 -0.19
N LEU A 151 9.18 10.35 -0.04
CA LEU A 151 9.95 10.87 -1.17
C LEU A 151 10.57 9.75 -2.00
N ALA A 152 11.17 8.74 -1.36
CA ALA A 152 11.74 7.59 -2.05
C ALA A 152 10.67 6.78 -2.82
N HIS A 153 9.48 6.59 -2.24
CA HIS A 153 8.36 5.91 -2.88
C HIS A 153 7.86 6.71 -4.10
N ALA A 154 7.76 8.04 -3.97
CA ALA A 154 7.41 8.93 -5.07
C ALA A 154 8.42 8.84 -6.23
N HIS A 155 9.73 8.81 -5.93
CA HIS A 155 10.77 8.58 -6.93
C HIS A 155 10.69 7.21 -7.61
N ALA A 156 10.24 6.18 -6.88
CA ALA A 156 10.03 4.84 -7.45
C ALA A 156 8.79 4.75 -8.35
N GLY A 157 7.88 5.73 -8.25
CA GLY A 157 6.69 5.84 -9.11
C GLY A 157 5.36 5.58 -8.42
N ALA A 158 5.30 5.59 -7.08
CA ALA A 158 4.04 5.48 -6.35
C ALA A 158 3.04 6.55 -6.77
N ASP A 159 1.78 6.16 -6.98
CA ASP A 159 0.70 7.08 -7.34
C ASP A 159 0.07 7.69 -6.08
N ILE A 160 0.00 6.90 -5.00
CA ILE A 160 -0.57 7.29 -3.71
C ILE A 160 0.37 6.86 -2.58
N ILE A 161 0.69 7.79 -1.69
CA ILE A 161 1.34 7.51 -0.41
C ILE A 161 0.26 7.31 0.64
N ALA A 162 0.31 6.21 1.41
CA ALA A 162 -0.62 5.89 2.48
C ALA A 162 0.11 5.81 3.83
N PRO A 163 0.29 6.94 4.56
CA PRO A 163 0.95 6.93 5.86
C PRO A 163 0.05 6.28 6.91
N SER A 164 0.47 5.13 7.44
CA SER A 164 -0.28 4.35 8.43
C SER A 164 0.26 4.50 9.86
N ASP A 165 1.34 5.28 10.02
CA ASP A 165 2.15 5.48 11.23
C ASP A 165 1.46 6.17 12.41
N MET A 166 0.34 6.86 12.16
CA MET A 166 -0.46 7.58 13.15
C MET A 166 0.25 8.73 13.91
N MET A 167 1.42 9.21 13.46
CA MET A 167 2.10 10.36 14.08
C MET A 167 1.31 11.68 13.90
N ASP A 168 1.39 12.56 14.88
CA ASP A 168 0.78 13.88 14.79
C ASP A 168 1.46 14.72 13.69
N GLY A 169 0.64 15.33 12.83
CA GLY A 169 1.14 16.22 11.77
C GLY A 169 1.75 15.55 10.54
N ARG A 170 1.87 14.20 10.49
CA ARG A 170 2.57 13.49 9.40
C ARG A 170 2.08 13.82 8.00
N VAL A 171 0.76 13.96 7.81
CA VAL A 171 0.18 14.24 6.49
C VAL A 171 0.66 15.59 5.95
N GLY A 172 0.68 16.62 6.79
CA GLY A 172 1.17 17.94 6.42
C GLY A 172 2.68 17.95 6.15
N TYR A 173 3.44 17.23 6.98
CA TYR A 173 4.88 17.08 6.79
C TYR A 173 5.23 16.37 5.47
N ILE A 174 4.62 15.21 5.21
CA ILE A 174 4.81 14.43 3.98
C ILE A 174 4.39 15.25 2.74
N ARG A 175 3.24 15.94 2.80
CA ARG A 175 2.80 16.85 1.72
C ARG A 175 3.87 17.88 1.42
N LYS A 176 4.40 18.56 2.45
CA LYS A 176 5.45 19.56 2.27
C LYS A 176 6.69 18.96 1.59
N VAL A 177 7.16 17.80 2.06
CA VAL A 177 8.33 17.11 1.48
C VAL A 177 8.11 16.77 0.00
N LEU A 178 6.94 16.23 -0.36
CA LEU A 178 6.61 15.91 -1.75
C LEU A 178 6.57 17.16 -2.62
N ASP A 179 5.91 18.23 -2.17
CA ASP A 179 5.75 19.47 -2.94
C ASP A 179 7.09 20.20 -3.13
N ASP A 180 7.92 20.30 -2.08
CA ASP A 180 9.27 20.89 -2.15
C ASP A 180 10.15 20.16 -3.19
N ASN A 181 9.92 18.86 -3.39
CA ASN A 181 10.64 18.02 -4.36
C ASN A 181 9.88 17.82 -5.68
N LYS A 182 8.84 18.63 -5.95
CA LYS A 182 8.05 18.66 -7.20
C LYS A 182 7.19 17.41 -7.48
N PHE A 183 6.86 16.62 -6.46
CA PHE A 183 5.91 15.50 -6.54
C PHE A 183 4.47 15.95 -6.21
N THR A 184 4.04 17.08 -6.79
CA THR A 184 2.76 17.73 -6.44
C THR A 184 1.52 16.92 -6.84
N SER A 185 1.64 15.97 -7.77
CA SER A 185 0.54 15.12 -8.24
C SER A 185 0.38 13.82 -7.46
N VAL A 186 1.37 13.44 -6.63
CA VAL A 186 1.30 12.23 -5.82
C VAL A 186 0.27 12.43 -4.72
N SER A 187 -0.70 11.52 -4.61
CA SER A 187 -1.79 11.63 -3.63
C SER A 187 -1.35 11.17 -2.25
N ILE A 188 -2.06 11.61 -1.21
CA ILE A 188 -1.92 11.07 0.15
C ILE A 188 -3.27 10.47 0.56
N MET A 189 -3.27 9.21 0.98
CA MET A 189 -4.41 8.51 1.57
C MET A 189 -4.18 8.39 3.08
N SER A 190 -5.04 9.03 3.88
CA SER A 190 -4.92 9.12 5.35
C SER A 190 -6.24 8.85 6.03
#